data_AF-A0A7W7TWZ4-F1
#
_entry.id   AF-A0A7W7TWZ4-F1
#
_cell.length_a   1.000
_cell.length_b   1.000
_cell.length_c   1.000
_cell.angle_alpha   90.00
_cell.angle_beta   90.00
_cell.angle_gamma   90.00
#
_symmetry.space_group_name_H-M   'P 1'
#
loop_
_entity.id
_entity.type
_entity.pdbx_description
1 polymer ?
#
loop_
_entity_poly.entity_id
_entity_poly.type
_entity_poly.pdbx_seq_one_letter_code
_entity_poly.pdbx_strand_id
1 'polypeptide(L)'
;MPIILPSPGSRLFWIALPVTLGLTLLLGIATFGADGAARAAGVPADDQYVDIATVTPTRAPARGPDASTGTFTVDCGRNEQGHRNADNFVISPGIVNGAHHTHDYVGNLSTEALSTDRSLDAAGTTCAGGDRSTYYWPVLRRLDRTGADAHTAGGGAHGNSGEILMASSVRVEFRGNATGAVVGMPRFLRLVTGDPVAATTPSADIRAQWGCSGYPDRFTTKYARCPRGSRPTRTLDFPSCWNGLATDSPGHRTHVQFPAADGTCPRATFPVPQLRITLAYDLPDGTPFAVDSFPEQLRNPVTDHAMFVNLMTRDRMAELVRCVNEGRECRAG
;
A
#
# COMPACT_ATOMS: atom_id res chain seq x y z
N MET A 1 -40.23 -29.87 -57.71
CA MET A 1 -41.68 -29.69 -57.90
C MET A 1 -42.41 -30.66 -56.98
N PRO A 2 -43.49 -30.29 -56.27
CA PRO A 2 -44.31 -29.10 -56.46
C PRO A 2 -44.35 -28.15 -55.23
N ILE A 3 -44.72 -26.91 -55.56
CA ILE A 3 -45.20 -25.83 -54.71
C ILE A 3 -46.71 -26.00 -54.60
N ILE A 4 -47.32 -25.87 -53.41
CA ILE A 4 -48.70 -25.35 -53.28
C ILE A 4 -48.84 -24.58 -51.95
N LEU A 5 -49.03 -23.27 -52.06
CA LEU A 5 -49.69 -22.39 -51.08
C LEU A 5 -51.21 -22.48 -51.28
N PRO A 6 -52.00 -22.19 -50.23
CA PRO A 6 -52.87 -21.03 -50.37
C PRO A 6 -52.91 -20.12 -49.12
N SER A 7 -53.03 -18.82 -49.42
CA SER A 7 -53.42 -17.67 -48.58
C SER A 7 -54.97 -17.61 -48.46
N PRO A 8 -55.61 -16.53 -47.96
CA PRO A 8 -55.57 -15.81 -46.67
C PRO A 8 -56.94 -15.90 -45.94
N GLY A 9 -57.00 -15.48 -44.67
CA GLY A 9 -58.29 -15.46 -43.94
C GLY A 9 -58.28 -14.67 -42.64
N SER A 10 -58.23 -13.35 -42.77
CA SER A 10 -58.72 -12.32 -41.85
C SER A 10 -59.51 -12.76 -40.60
N ARG A 11 -59.12 -12.24 -39.42
CA ARG A 11 -59.89 -11.19 -38.70
C ARG A 11 -59.16 -10.81 -37.41
N LEU A 12 -58.73 -9.54 -37.35
CA LEU A 12 -58.31 -8.88 -36.14
C LEU A 12 -59.47 -8.89 -35.13
N PHE A 13 -59.21 -9.40 -33.93
CA PHE A 13 -59.93 -8.96 -32.73
C PHE A 13 -58.93 -8.21 -31.85
N TRP A 14 -59.06 -6.88 -31.87
CA TRP A 14 -58.48 -6.00 -30.87
C TRP A 14 -59.18 -6.28 -29.53
N ILE A 15 -58.51 -6.95 -28.61
CA ILE A 15 -58.86 -6.87 -27.19
C ILE A 15 -57.83 -5.95 -26.56
N ALA A 16 -58.25 -4.70 -26.34
CA ALA A 16 -57.55 -3.74 -25.52
C ALA A 16 -57.55 -4.26 -24.07
N LEU A 17 -56.40 -4.76 -23.62
CA LEU A 17 -56.13 -4.98 -22.20
C LEU A 17 -55.60 -3.67 -21.61
N PRO A 18 -56.23 -3.12 -20.56
CA PRO A 18 -55.71 -1.94 -19.90
C PRO A 18 -54.41 -2.31 -19.19
N VAL A 19 -53.30 -1.74 -19.66
CA VAL A 19 -52.03 -1.74 -18.93
C VAL A 19 -52.22 -0.82 -17.72
N THR A 20 -52.60 -1.40 -16.58
CA THR A 20 -52.52 -0.72 -15.30
C THR A 20 -51.05 -0.60 -14.90
N LEU A 21 -50.48 0.57 -15.16
CA LEU A 21 -49.16 0.97 -14.68
C LEU A 21 -49.25 1.20 -13.16
N GLY A 22 -49.07 0.13 -12.39
CA GLY A 22 -48.93 0.21 -10.93
C GLY A 22 -47.51 0.66 -10.58
N LEU A 23 -47.27 1.97 -10.55
CA LEU A 23 -46.02 2.54 -10.05
C LEU A 23 -46.09 2.59 -8.51
N THR A 24 -45.80 1.46 -7.86
CA THR A 24 -45.57 1.45 -6.41
C THR A 24 -44.17 1.95 -6.12
N LEU A 25 -44.03 3.28 -5.99
CA LEU A 25 -42.85 3.89 -5.38
C LEU A 25 -42.89 3.60 -3.87
N LEU A 26 -42.41 2.42 -3.47
CA LEU A 26 -42.08 2.13 -2.08
C LEU A 26 -40.82 2.93 -1.76
N LEU A 27 -41.00 4.15 -1.26
CA LEU A 27 -39.95 4.92 -0.61
C LEU A 27 -39.64 4.22 0.73
N GLY A 28 -38.83 3.16 0.65
CA GLY A 28 -38.20 2.58 1.81
C GLY A 28 -37.23 3.60 2.38
N ILE A 29 -37.68 4.39 3.36
CA ILE A 29 -36.77 5.14 4.21
C ILE A 29 -36.02 4.09 5.03
N ALA A 30 -34.91 3.61 4.49
CA ALA A 30 -33.92 2.93 5.29
C ALA A 30 -33.43 3.98 6.30
N THR A 31 -33.88 3.88 7.53
CA THR A 31 -33.26 4.57 8.66
C THR A 31 -31.87 3.97 8.80
N PHE A 32 -30.90 4.51 8.05
CA PHE A 32 -29.50 4.27 8.35
C PHE A 32 -29.28 4.84 9.74
N GLY A 33 -29.18 3.96 10.74
CA GLY A 33 -28.64 4.36 12.04
C GLY A 33 -27.27 5.01 11.83
N ALA A 34 -26.75 5.69 12.85
CA ALA A 34 -25.42 6.31 12.80
C ALA A 34 -24.34 5.34 12.26
N ASP A 35 -24.48 4.03 12.55
CA ASP A 35 -23.62 2.96 12.04
C ASP A 35 -23.73 2.72 10.52
N GLY A 36 -24.92 2.92 9.94
CA GLY A 36 -25.16 2.79 8.50
C GLY A 36 -24.64 3.99 7.71
N ALA A 37 -24.77 5.20 8.27
CA ALA A 37 -24.20 6.42 7.69
C ALA A 37 -22.67 6.47 7.82
N ALA A 38 -22.11 6.01 8.95
CA ALA A 38 -20.67 5.88 9.15
C ALA A 38 -20.03 4.86 8.19
N ARG A 39 -20.71 3.73 7.92
CA ARG A 39 -20.29 2.77 6.88
C ARG A 39 -20.31 3.36 5.47
N ALA A 40 -21.29 4.23 5.16
CA ALA A 40 -21.34 4.94 3.87
C ALA A 40 -20.24 6.02 3.73
N ALA A 41 -19.73 6.54 4.84
CA ALA A 41 -18.68 7.57 4.86
C ALA A 41 -17.24 6.99 4.88
N GLY A 42 -17.08 5.67 4.83
CA GLY A 42 -15.76 5.04 4.88
C GLY A 42 -15.02 5.29 6.19
N VAL A 43 -15.73 5.43 7.32
CA VAL A 43 -15.12 5.55 8.64
C VAL A 43 -14.92 4.14 9.22
N PRO A 44 -13.70 3.74 9.60
CA PRO A 44 -13.49 2.43 10.22
C PRO A 44 -14.27 2.30 11.52
N ALA A 45 -14.79 1.10 11.78
CA ALA A 45 -15.44 0.79 13.05
C ALA A 45 -14.47 0.96 14.22
N ASP A 46 -14.99 1.28 15.41
CA ASP A 46 -14.16 1.60 16.58
C ASP A 46 -13.29 0.40 17.03
N ASP A 47 -13.73 -0.82 16.73
CA ASP A 47 -13.00 -2.07 16.97
C ASP A 47 -11.76 -2.27 16.07
N GLN A 48 -11.59 -1.43 15.05
CA GLN A 48 -10.39 -1.35 14.20
C GLN A 48 -9.29 -0.52 14.83
N TYR A 49 -9.52 0.05 16.01
CA TYR A 49 -8.54 0.79 16.78
C TYR A 49 -8.12 0.02 18.04
N VAL A 50 -6.87 0.18 18.45
CA VAL A 50 -6.33 -0.41 19.68
C VAL A 50 -5.40 0.56 20.39
N ASP A 51 -5.42 0.58 21.71
CA ASP A 51 -4.41 1.30 22.50
C ASP A 51 -3.05 0.60 22.35
N ILE A 52 -2.04 1.30 21.84
CA ILE A 52 -0.71 0.72 21.65
C ILE A 52 -0.08 0.26 22.97
N ALA A 53 -0.48 0.86 24.11
CA ALA A 53 0.00 0.49 25.43
C ALA A 53 -0.44 -0.93 25.85
N THR A 54 -1.47 -1.50 25.21
CA THR A 54 -1.93 -2.87 25.45
C THR A 54 -1.32 -3.90 24.49
N VAL A 55 -0.65 -3.45 23.42
CA VAL A 55 -0.02 -4.33 22.43
C VAL A 55 1.31 -4.88 22.99
N THR A 56 1.56 -6.17 22.79
CA THR A 56 2.80 -6.81 23.21
C THR A 56 3.98 -6.34 22.34
N PRO A 57 5.14 -6.01 22.95
CA PRO A 57 6.37 -5.77 22.19
C PRO A 57 6.74 -6.91 21.24
N THR A 58 7.09 -6.56 20.02
CA THR A 58 7.66 -7.46 19.03
C THR A 58 9.17 -7.55 19.24
N ARG A 59 9.69 -8.78 19.36
CA ARG A 59 11.12 -9.02 19.50
C ARG A 59 11.78 -9.13 18.12
N ALA A 60 12.86 -8.39 17.90
CA ALA A 60 13.69 -8.57 16.72
C ALA A 60 14.38 -9.96 16.72
N PRO A 61 14.65 -10.55 15.55
CA PRO A 61 15.38 -11.80 15.46
C PRO A 61 16.76 -11.68 16.13
N ALA A 62 17.20 -12.78 16.75
CA ALA A 62 18.54 -12.83 17.33
C ALA A 62 19.58 -12.77 16.20
N ARG A 63 20.64 -11.98 16.39
CA ARG A 63 21.72 -11.85 15.40
C ARG A 63 22.71 -13.00 15.60
N GLY A 64 22.91 -13.80 14.56
CA GLY A 64 23.93 -14.84 14.50
C GLY A 64 25.35 -14.29 14.34
N PRO A 65 26.38 -15.15 14.41
CA PRO A 65 27.78 -14.75 14.25
C PRO A 65 28.08 -14.16 12.86
N ASP A 66 27.37 -14.63 11.83
CA ASP A 66 27.54 -14.18 10.43
C ASP A 66 26.53 -13.09 10.04
N ALA A 67 25.80 -12.52 10.99
CA ALA A 67 24.77 -11.53 10.73
C ALA A 67 25.34 -10.27 10.05
N SER A 68 24.67 -9.82 8.99
CA SER A 68 24.84 -8.46 8.50
C SER A 68 24.03 -7.52 9.40
N THR A 69 24.74 -6.69 10.17
CA THR A 69 24.14 -5.90 11.26
C THR A 69 24.00 -4.41 10.94
N GLY A 70 24.53 -3.97 9.80
CA GLY A 70 24.54 -2.56 9.41
C GLY A 70 23.20 -2.07 8.88
N THR A 71 23.13 -0.75 8.70
CA THR A 71 21.99 -0.05 8.13
C THR A 71 22.46 1.00 7.14
N PHE A 72 21.64 1.27 6.12
CA PHE A 72 21.87 2.31 5.14
C PHE A 72 20.59 3.11 4.93
N THR A 73 20.63 4.41 5.18
CA THR A 73 19.45 5.28 5.06
C THR A 73 19.52 6.12 3.80
N VAL A 74 18.38 6.32 3.13
CA VAL A 74 18.24 7.22 2.00
C VAL A 74 17.26 8.32 2.39
N ASP A 75 17.66 9.57 2.22
CA ASP A 75 16.78 10.72 2.46
C ASP A 75 16.09 11.11 1.16
N CYS A 76 14.78 10.88 1.07
CA CYS A 76 13.97 11.21 -0.10
C CYS A 76 12.93 12.30 0.16
N GLY A 77 13.02 12.98 1.31
CA GLY A 77 11.98 13.89 1.76
C GLY A 77 10.70 13.15 2.17
N ARG A 78 9.58 13.89 2.22
CA ARG A 78 8.28 13.43 2.73
C ARG A 78 7.15 13.69 1.73
N ASN A 79 7.49 13.77 0.44
CA ASN A 79 6.60 14.15 -0.66
C ASN A 79 6.16 15.63 -0.60
N GLU A 80 7.07 16.55 -0.28
CA GLU A 80 6.81 17.99 -0.23
C GLU A 80 6.32 18.57 -1.57
N GLN A 81 6.70 17.94 -2.69
CA GLN A 81 6.27 18.30 -4.04
C GLN A 81 4.84 17.85 -4.39
N GLY A 82 4.20 17.04 -3.53
CA GLY A 82 2.83 16.60 -3.71
C GLY A 82 2.63 15.61 -4.86
N HIS A 83 3.63 14.77 -5.16
CA HIS A 83 3.49 13.69 -6.14
C HIS A 83 2.53 12.63 -5.59
N ARG A 84 1.27 12.71 -6.03
CA ARG A 84 0.17 11.82 -5.65
C ARG A 84 -0.68 11.48 -6.86
N ASN A 85 -1.07 10.23 -6.96
CA ASN A 85 -2.03 9.75 -7.96
C ASN A 85 -2.71 8.48 -7.44
N ALA A 86 -3.76 8.04 -8.12
CA ALA A 86 -4.43 6.77 -7.85
C ALA A 86 -4.01 5.66 -8.82
N ASP A 87 -2.82 5.79 -9.40
CA ASP A 87 -2.28 4.83 -10.35
C ASP A 87 -1.59 3.69 -9.62
N ASN A 88 -1.41 2.58 -10.32
CA ASN A 88 -0.63 1.45 -9.83
C ASN A 88 0.16 0.83 -10.98
N PHE A 89 1.32 1.41 -11.30
CA PHE A 89 2.13 0.98 -12.45
C PHE A 89 2.79 -0.41 -12.25
N VAL A 90 2.82 -0.93 -11.02
CA VAL A 90 3.32 -2.28 -10.73
C VAL A 90 2.20 -3.30 -10.94
N ILE A 91 1.06 -3.14 -10.25
CA ILE A 91 -0.05 -4.12 -10.30
C ILE A 91 -0.91 -3.99 -11.56
N SER A 92 -1.16 -2.76 -12.01
CA SER A 92 -2.09 -2.42 -13.10
C SER A 92 -1.44 -1.46 -14.12
N PRO A 93 -0.29 -1.83 -14.73
CA PRO A 93 0.42 -0.96 -15.67
C PRO A 93 -0.47 -0.53 -16.83
N GLY A 94 -0.41 0.76 -17.18
CA GLY A 94 -1.19 1.35 -18.27
C GLY A 94 -2.61 1.77 -17.90
N ILE A 95 -3.08 1.46 -16.68
CA ILE A 95 -4.44 1.79 -16.23
C ILE A 95 -4.41 3.02 -15.34
N VAL A 96 -4.88 4.15 -15.87
CA VAL A 96 -5.07 5.39 -15.12
C VAL A 96 -6.10 5.18 -14.01
N ASN A 97 -5.78 5.63 -12.80
CA ASN A 97 -6.54 5.42 -11.58
C ASN A 97 -6.75 3.93 -11.20
N GLY A 98 -5.91 3.03 -11.70
CA GLY A 98 -6.06 1.58 -11.52
C GLY A 98 -5.93 1.06 -10.09
N ALA A 99 -5.51 1.89 -9.13
CA ALA A 99 -5.50 1.54 -7.70
C ALA A 99 -6.85 1.78 -7.02
N HIS A 100 -7.71 2.64 -7.57
CA HIS A 100 -8.91 3.18 -6.90
C HIS A 100 -8.66 3.90 -5.57
N HIS A 101 -7.42 4.09 -5.14
CA HIS A 101 -7.05 4.82 -3.94
C HIS A 101 -5.74 5.59 -4.16
N THR A 102 -5.53 6.69 -3.43
CA THR A 102 -4.38 7.57 -3.69
C THR A 102 -3.11 7.06 -3.00
N HIS A 103 -1.98 7.13 -3.70
CA HIS A 103 -0.64 6.86 -3.17
C HIS A 103 0.18 8.15 -2.96
N ASP A 104 1.00 8.17 -1.92
CA ASP A 104 2.12 9.10 -1.75
C ASP A 104 3.39 8.48 -2.35
N TYR A 105 4.22 9.30 -3.00
CA TYR A 105 5.48 8.89 -3.62
C TYR A 105 6.66 9.70 -3.10
N VAL A 106 7.79 9.03 -2.87
CA VAL A 106 9.11 9.67 -2.77
C VAL A 106 10.12 8.95 -3.70
N GLY A 107 11.20 9.63 -4.03
CA GLY A 107 12.19 9.17 -4.99
C GLY A 107 11.81 9.55 -6.42
N ASN A 108 11.54 8.57 -7.27
CA ASN A 108 11.30 8.78 -8.69
C ASN A 108 10.15 9.75 -9.00
N LEU A 109 10.44 10.80 -9.76
CA LEU A 109 9.48 11.87 -10.09
C LEU A 109 8.57 11.57 -11.29
N SER A 110 8.73 10.42 -11.96
CA SER A 110 7.96 10.06 -13.16
C SER A 110 6.95 8.93 -12.94
N THR A 111 6.72 8.55 -11.68
CA THR A 111 5.88 7.41 -11.29
C THR A 111 4.39 7.71 -11.48
N GLU A 112 3.76 7.05 -12.44
CA GLU A 112 2.35 7.17 -12.83
C GLU A 112 1.91 5.94 -13.63
N ALA A 113 0.63 5.86 -14.02
CA ALA A 113 0.07 4.71 -14.73
C ALA A 113 0.85 4.28 -15.98
N LEU A 114 1.43 5.23 -16.71
CA LEU A 114 2.15 4.99 -17.97
C LEU A 114 3.66 4.81 -17.80
N SER A 115 4.17 4.80 -16.56
CA SER A 115 5.60 4.60 -16.33
C SER A 115 6.09 3.27 -16.90
N THR A 116 7.27 3.34 -17.51
CA THR A 116 8.03 2.18 -18.00
C THR A 116 9.40 2.17 -17.34
N ASP A 117 10.12 1.05 -17.40
CA ASP A 117 11.51 0.98 -16.93
C ASP A 117 12.37 2.09 -17.54
N ARG A 118 12.13 2.44 -18.80
CA ARG A 118 12.82 3.53 -19.50
C ARG A 118 12.46 4.91 -18.95
N SER A 119 11.19 5.19 -18.69
CA SER A 119 10.79 6.50 -18.17
C SER A 119 11.29 6.69 -16.74
N LEU A 120 11.19 5.64 -15.92
CA LEU A 120 11.68 5.64 -14.54
C LEU A 120 13.21 5.86 -14.51
N ASP A 121 13.98 5.20 -15.38
CA ASP A 121 15.44 5.37 -15.41
C ASP A 121 15.89 6.77 -15.85
N ALA A 122 15.12 7.40 -16.75
CA ALA A 122 15.39 8.75 -17.24
C ALA A 122 14.94 9.85 -16.27
N ALA A 123 14.21 9.52 -15.21
CA ALA A 123 13.57 10.50 -14.33
C ALA A 123 14.54 11.20 -13.37
N GLY A 124 14.10 12.37 -12.89
CA GLY A 124 14.64 12.98 -11.67
C GLY A 124 14.22 12.21 -10.42
N THR A 125 14.81 12.56 -9.28
CA THR A 125 14.49 11.96 -7.98
C THR A 125 14.49 13.00 -6.87
N THR A 126 13.67 12.80 -5.84
CA THR A 126 13.77 13.54 -4.58
C THR A 126 14.83 12.99 -3.63
N CYS A 127 15.38 11.80 -3.90
CA CYS A 127 16.37 11.18 -3.03
C CYS A 127 17.75 11.83 -3.13
N ALA A 128 18.33 12.13 -1.98
CA ALA A 128 19.74 12.42 -1.82
C ALA A 128 20.58 11.30 -2.44
N GLY A 129 21.73 11.66 -3.01
CA GLY A 129 22.61 10.68 -3.62
C GLY A 129 22.14 10.08 -4.94
N GLY A 130 21.07 10.61 -5.54
CA GLY A 130 20.64 10.28 -6.89
C GLY A 130 19.95 8.91 -7.04
N ASP A 131 19.46 8.34 -5.95
CA ASP A 131 18.66 7.11 -6.00
C ASP A 131 17.33 7.38 -6.73
N ARG A 132 17.15 6.82 -7.92
CA ARG A 132 15.92 6.97 -8.73
C ARG A 132 14.85 5.94 -8.40
N SER A 133 15.01 5.15 -7.33
CA SER A 133 14.04 4.13 -6.97
C SER A 133 12.66 4.73 -6.66
N THR A 134 11.61 3.95 -6.87
CA THR A 134 10.24 4.35 -6.51
C THR A 134 9.94 3.86 -5.09
N TYR A 135 9.44 4.72 -4.21
CA TYR A 135 8.95 4.32 -2.89
C TYR A 135 7.55 4.89 -2.72
N TYR A 136 6.54 4.02 -2.54
CA TYR A 136 5.17 4.50 -2.45
C TYR A 136 4.24 3.60 -1.64
N TRP A 137 3.21 4.22 -1.08
CA TRP A 137 2.26 3.65 -0.12
C TRP A 137 0.93 4.41 -0.22
N PRO A 138 -0.21 3.80 0.18
CA PRO A 138 -1.50 4.49 0.19
C PRO A 138 -1.47 5.62 1.22
N VAL A 139 -2.12 6.74 0.90
CA VAL A 139 -2.14 7.91 1.78
C VAL A 139 -2.88 7.60 3.08
N LEU A 140 -2.53 8.33 4.14
CA LEU A 140 -3.31 8.35 5.37
C LEU A 140 -4.20 9.59 5.36
N ARG A 141 -5.44 9.48 5.83
CA ARG A 141 -6.35 10.63 5.94
C ARG A 141 -6.80 10.83 7.37
N ARG A 142 -6.94 12.09 7.76
CA ARG A 142 -7.75 12.48 8.92
C ARG A 142 -9.21 12.58 8.51
N LEU A 143 -10.11 12.06 9.34
CA LEU A 143 -11.53 11.91 8.99
C LEU A 143 -12.41 13.05 9.53
N ASP A 144 -11.85 13.93 10.35
CA ASP A 144 -12.54 15.08 10.95
C ASP A 144 -12.59 16.31 10.03
N ARG A 145 -12.08 16.19 8.79
CA ARG A 145 -12.04 17.26 7.79
C ARG A 145 -12.30 16.73 6.39
N THR A 146 -12.85 17.59 5.53
CA THR A 146 -13.03 17.28 4.11
C THR A 146 -11.75 17.58 3.34
N GLY A 147 -11.25 16.61 2.57
CA GLY A 147 -10.11 16.79 1.67
C GLY A 147 -10.47 17.48 0.36
N ALA A 148 -9.46 18.05 -0.31
CA ALA A 148 -9.63 18.72 -1.61
C ALA A 148 -10.05 17.75 -2.74
N ASP A 149 -9.82 16.46 -2.56
CA ASP A 149 -10.08 15.36 -3.49
C ASP A 149 -11.36 14.59 -3.15
N ALA A 150 -12.29 15.20 -2.39
CA ALA A 150 -13.54 14.59 -1.95
C ALA A 150 -14.48 14.14 -3.09
N HIS A 151 -14.26 14.65 -4.31
CA HIS A 151 -15.08 14.34 -5.48
C HIS A 151 -14.25 13.80 -6.67
N THR A 152 -13.01 13.38 -6.43
CA THR A 152 -12.13 12.85 -7.49
C THR A 152 -11.95 11.34 -7.36
N ALA A 153 -11.62 10.68 -8.48
CA ALA A 153 -11.17 9.29 -8.47
C ALA A 153 -9.94 9.14 -7.57
N GLY A 154 -9.84 8.00 -6.88
CA GLY A 154 -8.82 7.75 -5.87
C GLY A 154 -9.11 8.34 -4.49
N GLY A 155 -9.84 9.45 -4.44
CA GLY A 155 -10.30 10.10 -3.22
C GLY A 155 -11.74 9.75 -2.88
N GLY A 156 -12.54 10.76 -2.55
CA GLY A 156 -13.89 10.56 -2.02
C GLY A 156 -14.86 9.87 -2.98
N ALA A 157 -14.65 9.92 -4.30
CA ALA A 157 -15.47 9.19 -5.26
C ALA A 157 -15.35 7.66 -5.13
N HIS A 158 -14.28 7.16 -4.51
CA HIS A 158 -14.06 5.75 -4.18
C HIS A 158 -14.21 5.47 -2.68
N GLY A 159 -14.89 6.35 -1.92
CA GLY A 159 -15.13 6.17 -0.49
C GLY A 159 -13.94 6.55 0.41
N ASN A 160 -12.85 7.08 -0.17
CA ASN A 160 -11.71 7.60 0.59
C ASN A 160 -11.95 9.06 1.00
N SER A 161 -12.86 9.24 1.96
CA SER A 161 -13.17 10.54 2.57
C SER A 161 -12.09 10.97 3.57
N GLY A 162 -11.98 12.28 3.79
CA GLY A 162 -11.00 12.85 4.73
C GLY A 162 -9.95 13.72 4.02
N GLU A 163 -9.23 14.53 4.80
CA GLU A 163 -8.08 15.30 4.34
C GLU A 163 -6.82 14.41 4.37
N ILE A 164 -6.07 14.37 3.27
CA ILE A 164 -4.78 13.65 3.21
C ILE A 164 -3.80 14.24 4.23
N LEU A 165 -3.23 13.39 5.06
CA LEU A 165 -2.17 13.71 6.00
C LEU A 165 -0.80 13.54 5.33
N MET A 166 -0.06 14.63 5.20
CA MET A 166 1.37 14.55 4.88
C MET A 166 2.11 13.95 6.08
N ALA A 167 2.99 12.97 5.83
CA ALA A 167 3.82 12.40 6.88
C ALA A 167 4.73 13.49 7.49
N SER A 168 4.83 13.53 8.82
CA SER A 168 5.78 14.41 9.51
C SER A 168 7.21 13.86 9.46
N SER A 169 7.37 12.56 9.19
CA SER A 169 8.65 11.94 8.90
C SER A 169 8.48 10.74 7.96
N VAL A 170 9.44 10.56 7.05
CA VAL A 170 9.61 9.38 6.21
C VAL A 170 11.05 8.91 6.36
N ARG A 171 11.25 7.66 6.78
CA ARG A 171 12.57 7.03 6.88
C ARG A 171 12.62 5.85 5.91
N VAL A 172 13.42 5.97 4.86
CA VAL A 172 13.77 4.88 3.95
C VAL A 172 15.08 4.27 4.45
N GLU A 173 15.02 3.03 4.92
CA GLU A 173 16.14 2.33 5.54
C GLU A 173 16.32 0.94 4.94
N PHE A 174 17.55 0.61 4.58
CA PHE A 174 17.97 -0.73 4.18
C PHE A 174 18.74 -1.37 5.33
N ARG A 175 18.34 -2.57 5.71
CA ARG A 175 18.92 -3.31 6.84
C ARG A 175 19.56 -4.61 6.36
N GLY A 176 20.51 -5.12 7.14
CA GLY A 176 21.11 -6.42 6.90
C GLY A 176 20.19 -7.59 7.23
N ASN A 177 20.77 -8.79 7.28
CA ASN A 177 20.08 -10.03 7.60
C ASN A 177 20.62 -10.63 8.90
N ALA A 178 19.74 -11.23 9.71
CA ALA A 178 20.10 -11.75 11.04
C ALA A 178 20.99 -13.00 11.02
N THR A 179 21.11 -13.67 9.86
CA THR A 179 21.77 -14.98 9.72
C THR A 179 22.93 -14.99 8.72
N GLY A 180 23.10 -13.95 7.91
CA GLY A 180 24.16 -13.91 6.89
C GLY A 180 24.36 -12.53 6.26
N ALA A 181 25.42 -12.42 5.45
CA ALA A 181 25.66 -11.29 4.57
C ALA A 181 24.60 -11.16 3.47
N VAL A 182 24.24 -9.95 3.09
CA VAL A 182 23.32 -9.65 1.99
C VAL A 182 24.04 -9.48 0.65
N VAL A 183 23.38 -9.81 -0.45
CA VAL A 183 23.82 -9.51 -1.82
C VAL A 183 23.04 -8.34 -2.41
N GLY A 184 23.58 -7.68 -3.43
CA GLY A 184 22.93 -6.51 -4.04
C GLY A 184 21.61 -6.84 -4.72
N MET A 185 20.60 -6.00 -4.51
CA MET A 185 19.37 -6.06 -5.30
C MET A 185 19.68 -5.71 -6.76
N PRO A 186 19.23 -6.50 -7.75
CA PRO A 186 19.33 -6.11 -9.15
C PRO A 186 18.48 -4.88 -9.43
N ARG A 187 18.88 -4.10 -10.44
CA ARG A 187 18.03 -3.01 -10.96
C ARG A 187 16.70 -3.58 -11.45
N PHE A 188 15.65 -2.79 -11.28
CA PHE A 188 14.26 -3.09 -11.57
C PHE A 188 13.67 -4.24 -10.76
N LEU A 189 14.31 -4.64 -9.65
CA LEU A 189 13.67 -5.52 -8.66
C LEU A 189 12.41 -4.83 -8.12
N ARG A 190 11.26 -5.49 -8.26
CA ARG A 190 9.95 -5.02 -7.81
C ARG A 190 9.58 -5.72 -6.52
N LEU A 191 9.35 -4.97 -5.46
CA LEU A 191 8.94 -5.51 -4.17
C LEU A 191 7.56 -4.99 -3.81
N VAL A 192 6.73 -5.86 -3.23
CA VAL A 192 5.43 -5.52 -2.66
C VAL A 192 5.40 -6.03 -1.22
N THR A 193 4.86 -5.22 -0.31
CA THR A 193 4.53 -5.63 1.06
C THR A 193 3.08 -5.29 1.38
N GLY A 194 2.47 -6.09 2.25
CA GLY A 194 1.05 -5.98 2.58
C GLY A 194 0.15 -6.56 1.50
N ASP A 195 -1.16 -6.40 1.70
CA ASP A 195 -2.18 -6.88 0.78
C ASP A 195 -3.37 -5.91 0.75
N PRO A 196 -3.60 -5.21 -0.37
CA PRO A 196 -4.65 -4.21 -0.46
C PRO A 196 -6.07 -4.81 -0.45
N VAL A 197 -6.26 -6.13 -0.54
CA VAL A 197 -7.59 -6.78 -0.55
C VAL A 197 -7.85 -7.71 0.65
N ALA A 198 -7.01 -7.61 1.69
CA ALA A 198 -7.01 -8.52 2.83
C ALA A 198 -8.24 -8.44 3.75
N ALA A 199 -9.05 -7.38 3.67
CA ALA A 199 -10.23 -7.26 4.52
C ALA A 199 -11.38 -8.16 4.05
N THR A 200 -11.44 -8.44 2.74
CA THR A 200 -12.49 -9.27 2.14
C THR A 200 -11.99 -10.60 1.62
N THR A 201 -10.67 -10.81 1.59
CA THR A 201 -10.04 -12.00 1.03
C THR A 201 -9.05 -12.59 2.04
N PRO A 202 -9.14 -13.89 2.37
CA PRO A 202 -8.14 -14.54 3.20
C PRO A 202 -6.74 -14.37 2.60
N SER A 203 -5.79 -13.89 3.41
CA SER A 203 -4.45 -13.54 2.93
C SER A 203 -3.37 -13.91 3.94
N ALA A 204 -2.30 -14.54 3.44
CA ALA A 204 -1.06 -14.75 4.18
C ALA A 204 -0.07 -13.57 4.02
N ASP A 205 -0.44 -12.58 3.20
CA ASP A 205 0.38 -11.42 2.85
C ASP A 205 0.03 -10.18 3.66
N ILE A 206 -0.79 -10.31 4.72
CA ILE A 206 -1.04 -9.22 5.67
C ILE A 206 0.27 -8.84 6.36
N ARG A 207 0.70 -7.59 6.15
CA ARG A 207 1.94 -7.02 6.73
C ARG A 207 1.73 -5.65 7.36
N ALA A 208 0.48 -5.26 7.60
CA ALA A 208 0.15 -4.02 8.29
C ALA A 208 0.83 -3.97 9.67
N GLN A 209 1.67 -2.95 9.88
CA GLN A 209 2.33 -2.69 11.16
C GLN A 209 2.06 -1.24 11.57
N TRP A 210 0.92 -1.03 12.21
CA TRP A 210 0.55 0.21 12.86
C TRP A 210 1.17 0.28 14.25
N GLY A 211 1.64 1.45 14.63
CA GLY A 211 2.29 1.66 15.92
C GLY A 211 2.26 3.12 16.34
N CYS A 212 3.07 3.44 17.34
CA CYS A 212 3.22 4.80 17.84
C CYS A 212 4.69 5.12 18.09
N SER A 213 5.13 6.35 17.83
CA SER A 213 6.55 6.72 17.91
C SER A 213 7.18 6.58 19.30
N GLY A 214 6.37 6.69 20.36
CA GLY A 214 6.78 6.46 21.75
C GLY A 214 6.81 4.97 22.16
N TYR A 215 6.38 4.07 21.28
CA TYR A 215 6.37 2.60 21.47
C TYR A 215 6.92 1.91 20.22
N PRO A 216 8.19 2.16 19.84
CA PRO A 216 8.74 1.77 18.54
C PRO A 216 8.90 0.25 18.36
N ASP A 217 8.70 -0.54 19.41
CA ASP A 217 8.77 -1.99 19.43
C ASP A 217 7.38 -2.67 19.40
N ARG A 218 6.29 -1.91 19.29
CA ARG A 218 4.92 -2.45 19.28
C ARG A 218 4.25 -2.23 17.94
N PHE A 219 3.74 -3.31 17.36
CA PHE A 219 3.05 -3.30 16.07
C PHE A 219 1.75 -4.07 16.16
N THR A 220 0.74 -3.59 15.44
CA THR A 220 -0.58 -4.22 15.35
C THR A 220 -1.11 -4.08 13.92
N THR A 221 -2.04 -4.95 13.54
CA THR A 221 -2.78 -4.86 12.28
C THR A 221 -4.00 -3.93 12.38
N LYS A 222 -4.27 -3.37 13.55
CA LYS A 222 -5.31 -2.37 13.84
C LYS A 222 -4.72 -0.97 13.90
N TYR A 223 -5.51 0.08 13.65
CA TYR A 223 -5.07 1.45 13.87
C TYR A 223 -4.63 1.67 15.33
N ALA A 224 -3.44 2.22 15.51
CA ALA A 224 -2.89 2.46 16.85
C ALA A 224 -3.39 3.80 17.41
N ARG A 225 -4.03 3.75 18.58
CA ARG A 225 -4.31 4.92 19.42
C ARG A 225 -3.04 5.22 20.23
N CYS A 226 -2.46 6.40 20.00
CA CYS A 226 -1.20 6.80 20.60
C CYS A 226 -1.40 7.66 21.84
N PRO A 227 -0.63 7.43 22.93
CA PRO A 227 -0.61 8.32 24.07
C PRO A 227 -0.09 9.73 23.72
N ARG A 228 -0.39 10.70 24.57
CA ARG A 228 0.06 12.09 24.41
C ARG A 228 1.56 12.17 24.13
N GLY A 229 1.95 13.00 23.18
CA GLY A 229 3.35 13.18 22.78
C GLY A 229 3.91 12.06 21.91
N SER A 230 3.07 11.09 21.52
CA SER A 230 3.41 10.01 20.60
C SER A 230 2.61 10.14 19.31
N ARG A 231 3.24 9.84 18.18
CA ARG A 231 2.65 9.99 16.85
C ARG A 231 2.24 8.65 16.28
N PRO A 232 1.10 8.52 15.58
CA PRO A 232 0.81 7.33 14.78
C PRO A 232 1.94 7.05 13.80
N THR A 233 2.35 5.78 13.72
CA THR A 233 3.38 5.32 12.79
C THR A 233 2.90 4.15 11.95
N ARG A 234 3.44 4.05 10.73
CA ARG A 234 3.35 2.87 9.86
C ARG A 234 4.74 2.35 9.59
N THR A 235 4.93 1.04 9.70
CA THR A 235 6.18 0.37 9.34
C THR A 235 5.92 -0.58 8.18
N LEU A 236 6.59 -0.36 7.06
CA LEU A 236 6.42 -1.12 5.83
C LEU A 236 7.70 -1.91 5.59
N ASP A 237 7.72 -3.16 6.06
CA ASP A 237 8.82 -4.09 5.85
C ASP A 237 8.64 -4.85 4.56
N PHE A 238 9.62 -4.81 3.67
CA PHE A 238 9.60 -5.55 2.42
C PHE A 238 10.22 -6.95 2.57
N PRO A 239 9.85 -7.90 1.69
CA PRO A 239 10.57 -9.18 1.59
C PRO A 239 12.03 -8.94 1.22
N SER A 240 12.93 -9.81 1.70
CA SER A 240 14.38 -9.63 1.55
C SER A 240 15.13 -10.93 1.22
N CYS A 241 14.41 -11.95 0.76
CA CYS A 241 14.99 -13.20 0.29
C CYS A 241 14.70 -13.38 -1.21
N TRP A 242 15.64 -13.01 -2.06
CA TRP A 242 15.49 -12.99 -3.52
C TRP A 242 15.93 -14.32 -4.14
N ASN A 243 15.20 -14.82 -5.14
CA ASN A 243 15.51 -16.11 -5.78
C ASN A 243 16.79 -16.11 -6.65
N GLY A 244 17.44 -14.96 -6.83
CA GLY A 244 18.68 -14.84 -7.62
C GLY A 244 18.48 -14.82 -9.14
N LEU A 245 17.23 -14.86 -9.62
CA LEU A 245 16.91 -15.06 -11.03
C LEU A 245 16.12 -13.89 -11.63
N ALA A 246 14.96 -13.58 -11.05
CA ALA A 246 13.99 -12.69 -11.67
C ALA A 246 13.83 -11.39 -10.89
N THR A 247 13.77 -10.27 -11.58
CA THR A 247 13.48 -8.95 -10.97
C THR A 247 11.99 -8.72 -10.74
N ASP A 248 11.16 -9.61 -11.28
CA ASP A 248 9.71 -9.60 -11.09
C ASP A 248 9.13 -11.01 -11.30
N SER A 249 7.89 -11.23 -10.89
CA SER A 249 7.15 -12.46 -11.15
C SER A 249 5.63 -12.21 -11.16
N PRO A 250 4.80 -13.16 -11.62
CA PRO A 250 3.35 -13.03 -11.53
C PRO A 250 2.90 -12.69 -10.11
N GLY A 251 2.11 -11.62 -9.97
CA GLY A 251 1.66 -11.11 -8.68
C GLY A 251 2.74 -10.43 -7.83
N HIS A 252 3.94 -10.23 -8.37
CA HIS A 252 5.08 -9.50 -7.78
C HIS A 252 5.60 -10.06 -6.44
N ARG A 253 5.39 -11.36 -6.20
CA ARG A 253 5.68 -11.99 -4.89
C ARG A 253 6.56 -13.23 -4.97
N THR A 254 6.41 -14.11 -5.95
CA THR A 254 7.11 -15.41 -5.94
C THR A 254 8.63 -15.34 -6.15
N HIS A 255 9.16 -14.23 -6.67
CA HIS A 255 10.60 -14.04 -6.84
C HIS A 255 11.32 -13.52 -5.59
N VAL A 256 10.57 -13.03 -4.58
CA VAL A 256 11.08 -12.44 -3.34
C VAL A 256 10.22 -12.86 -2.14
N GLN A 257 10.85 -13.42 -1.11
CA GLN A 257 10.14 -13.93 0.06
C GLN A 257 10.55 -13.19 1.33
N PHE A 258 9.67 -13.20 2.31
CA PHE A 258 10.02 -12.76 3.66
C PHE A 258 10.94 -13.80 4.31
N PRO A 259 11.96 -13.36 5.07
CA PRO A 259 12.69 -14.27 5.95
C PRO A 259 11.76 -14.93 6.97
N ALA A 260 12.18 -16.10 7.46
CA ALA A 260 11.55 -16.73 8.62
C ALA A 260 11.74 -15.86 9.89
N ALA A 261 11.06 -16.22 10.98
CA ALA A 261 11.07 -15.44 12.23
C ALA A 261 12.47 -15.32 12.87
N ASP A 262 13.38 -16.26 12.58
CA ASP A 262 14.79 -16.24 12.98
C ASP A 262 15.69 -15.44 12.03
N GLY A 263 15.14 -14.92 10.93
CA GLY A 263 15.85 -14.20 9.88
C GLY A 263 16.42 -15.09 8.77
N THR A 264 16.21 -16.41 8.82
CA THR A 264 16.70 -17.33 7.79
C THR A 264 15.92 -17.13 6.48
N CYS A 265 16.63 -17.06 5.36
CA CYS A 265 15.99 -17.05 4.04
C CYS A 265 15.54 -18.46 3.61
N PRO A 266 14.35 -18.60 2.97
CA PRO A 266 13.91 -19.87 2.42
C PRO A 266 14.94 -20.51 1.48
N ARG A 267 14.87 -21.83 1.30
CA ARG A 267 15.77 -22.54 0.37
C ARG A 267 15.72 -21.93 -1.04
N ALA A 268 16.86 -21.93 -1.71
CA ALA A 268 17.05 -21.36 -3.05
C ALA A 268 16.71 -19.86 -3.16
N THR A 269 16.89 -19.12 -2.06
CA THR A 269 16.87 -17.67 -2.05
C THR A 269 18.12 -17.13 -1.36
N PHE A 270 18.49 -15.90 -1.69
CA PHE A 270 19.63 -15.18 -1.17
C PHE A 270 19.15 -13.95 -0.41
N PRO A 271 19.72 -13.65 0.77
CA PRO A 271 19.40 -12.42 1.49
C PRO A 271 19.85 -11.21 0.66
N VAL A 272 18.94 -10.26 0.47
CA VAL A 272 19.22 -8.91 -0.06
C VAL A 272 18.98 -7.88 1.05
N PRO A 273 19.48 -6.63 0.95
CA PRO A 273 19.18 -5.60 1.95
C PRO A 273 17.67 -5.46 2.13
N GLN A 274 17.19 -5.57 3.38
CA GLN A 274 15.77 -5.44 3.69
C GLN A 274 15.38 -3.97 3.71
N LEU A 275 14.55 -3.56 2.75
CA LEU A 275 13.90 -2.25 2.78
C LEU A 275 12.86 -2.19 3.90
N ARG A 276 12.94 -1.14 4.71
CA ARG A 276 11.91 -0.67 5.65
C ARG A 276 11.59 0.78 5.33
N ILE A 277 10.31 1.09 5.19
CA ILE A 277 9.82 2.47 5.19
C ILE A 277 9.08 2.70 6.50
N THR A 278 9.53 3.65 7.31
CA THR A 278 8.80 4.08 8.52
C THR A 278 8.22 5.46 8.31
N LEU A 279 6.91 5.58 8.49
CA LEU A 279 6.15 6.82 8.38
C LEU A 279 5.68 7.24 9.76
N ALA A 280 5.73 8.54 10.06
CA ALA A 280 5.11 9.12 11.24
C ALA A 280 4.19 10.28 10.85
N TYR A 281 3.12 10.50 11.61
CA TYR A 281 2.13 11.53 11.32
C TYR A 281 1.87 12.40 12.55
N ASP A 282 1.88 13.71 12.36
CA ASP A 282 1.47 14.64 13.41
C ASP A 282 -0.05 14.75 13.38
N LEU A 283 -0.70 14.25 14.43
CA LEU A 283 -2.15 14.19 14.52
C LEU A 283 -2.58 14.52 15.95
N PRO A 284 -3.55 15.45 16.16
CA PRO A 284 -4.07 15.71 17.49
C PRO A 284 -4.67 14.45 18.12
N ASP A 285 -4.50 14.29 19.43
CA ASP A 285 -5.03 13.16 20.20
C ASP A 285 -6.52 12.93 19.89
N GLY A 286 -6.88 11.67 19.63
CA GLY A 286 -8.27 11.26 19.39
C GLY A 286 -8.82 11.60 18.01
N THR A 287 -8.04 12.24 17.12
CA THR A 287 -8.48 12.47 15.73
C THR A 287 -8.62 11.12 15.02
N PRO A 288 -9.80 10.77 14.46
CA PRO A 288 -9.96 9.57 13.68
C PRO A 288 -9.17 9.68 12.37
N PHE A 289 -8.53 8.57 11.97
CA PHE A 289 -7.74 8.51 10.76
C PHE A 289 -7.89 7.14 10.11
N ALA A 290 -7.71 7.08 8.80
CA ALA A 290 -7.75 5.81 8.08
C ALA A 290 -6.85 5.85 6.84
N VAL A 291 -6.34 4.67 6.49
CA VAL A 291 -5.61 4.47 5.24
C VAL A 291 -6.59 4.48 4.07
N ASP A 292 -6.11 4.93 2.92
CA ASP A 292 -6.80 4.80 1.65
C ASP A 292 -6.84 3.33 1.21
N SER A 293 -7.99 2.90 0.68
CA SER A 293 -8.21 1.51 0.24
C SER A 293 -9.16 1.45 -0.95
N PHE A 294 -9.30 0.26 -1.54
CA PHE A 294 -10.45 -0.03 -2.40
C PHE A 294 -11.76 0.16 -1.60
N PRO A 295 -12.87 0.57 -2.27
CA PRO A 295 -14.17 0.76 -1.61
C PRO A 295 -14.64 -0.47 -0.82
N GLU A 296 -14.43 -1.67 -1.38
CA GLU A 296 -14.88 -2.94 -0.81
C GLU A 296 -14.16 -3.28 0.49
N GLN A 297 -12.98 -2.70 0.72
CA GLN A 297 -12.15 -2.97 1.89
C GLN A 297 -12.50 -2.09 3.10
N LEU A 298 -13.39 -1.11 2.90
CA LEU A 298 -13.92 -0.25 3.96
C LEU A 298 -12.83 0.38 4.83
N ARG A 299 -11.67 0.67 4.22
CA ARG A 299 -10.53 1.34 4.87
C ARG A 299 -10.05 0.59 6.12
N ASN A 300 -10.14 -0.73 6.07
CA ASN A 300 -9.66 -1.61 7.12
C ASN A 300 -8.12 -1.51 7.23
N PRO A 301 -7.55 -1.32 8.44
CA PRO A 301 -6.10 -1.15 8.62
C PRO A 301 -5.27 -2.35 8.16
N VAL A 302 -5.85 -3.55 8.04
CA VAL A 302 -5.15 -4.74 7.55
C VAL A 302 -4.71 -4.60 6.08
N THR A 303 -5.32 -3.71 5.31
CA THR A 303 -5.02 -3.51 3.89
C THR A 303 -3.82 -2.60 3.63
N ASP A 304 -3.12 -2.17 4.67
CA ASP A 304 -1.92 -1.37 4.50
C ASP A 304 -0.87 -2.13 3.68
N HIS A 305 -0.23 -1.43 2.74
CA HIS A 305 0.66 -2.00 1.75
C HIS A 305 1.64 -0.96 1.22
N ALA A 306 2.69 -1.41 0.56
CA ALA A 306 3.61 -0.53 -0.14
C ALA A 306 4.33 -1.28 -1.25
N MET A 307 4.89 -0.50 -2.16
CA MET A 307 5.58 -1.01 -3.33
C MET A 307 6.89 -0.26 -3.54
N PHE A 308 7.84 -0.97 -4.11
CA PHE A 308 9.17 -0.48 -4.39
C PHE A 308 9.67 -1.02 -5.72
N VAL A 309 10.37 -0.18 -6.48
CA VAL A 309 11.10 -0.58 -7.68
C VAL A 309 12.51 -0.04 -7.54
N ASN A 310 13.50 -0.92 -7.56
CA ASN A 310 14.89 -0.56 -7.40
C ASN A 310 15.45 0.08 -8.67
N LEU A 311 15.84 1.35 -8.63
CA LEU A 311 16.59 2.01 -9.71
C LEU A 311 17.95 2.54 -9.26
N MET A 312 18.47 2.06 -8.12
CA MET A 312 19.83 2.37 -7.71
C MET A 312 20.83 1.99 -8.82
N THR A 313 21.89 2.78 -8.97
CA THR A 313 23.01 2.39 -9.85
C THR A 313 23.73 1.19 -9.23
N ARG A 314 24.54 0.48 -10.04
CA ARG A 314 25.36 -0.63 -9.51
C ARG A 314 26.29 -0.16 -8.40
N ASP A 315 26.90 1.01 -8.56
CA ASP A 315 27.82 1.58 -7.58
C ASP A 315 27.12 1.94 -6.27
N ARG A 316 25.91 2.54 -6.36
CA ARG A 316 25.10 2.85 -5.18
C ARG A 316 24.68 1.58 -4.44
N MET A 317 24.24 0.55 -5.16
CA MET A 317 23.89 -0.74 -4.55
C MET A 317 25.12 -1.41 -3.91
N ALA A 318 26.29 -1.35 -4.55
CA ALA A 318 27.52 -1.90 -3.99
C ALA A 318 27.97 -1.17 -2.72
N GLU A 319 27.84 0.16 -2.68
CA GLU A 319 28.10 0.97 -1.48
C GLU A 319 27.18 0.57 -0.32
N LEU A 320 25.87 0.47 -0.60
CA LEU A 320 24.86 0.07 0.37
C LEU A 320 25.17 -1.31 0.94
N VAL A 321 25.37 -2.32 0.07
CA VAL A 321 25.69 -3.69 0.48
C VAL A 321 26.95 -3.75 1.32
N ARG A 322 28.01 -3.05 0.91
CA ARG A 322 29.26 -2.99 1.67
C ARG A 322 29.03 -2.41 3.06
N CYS A 323 28.33 -1.27 3.17
CA CYS A 323 28.01 -0.67 4.46
C CYS A 323 27.27 -1.65 5.40
N VAL A 324 26.22 -2.26 4.87
CA VAL A 324 25.33 -3.13 5.64
C VAL A 324 26.03 -4.43 6.06
N ASN A 325 26.86 -5.02 5.19
CA ASN A 325 27.65 -6.21 5.51
C ASN A 325 28.82 -5.92 6.47
N GLU A 326 29.38 -4.73 6.46
CA GLU A 326 30.43 -4.30 7.40
C GLU A 326 29.88 -3.90 8.78
N GLY A 327 28.57 -4.01 9.01
CA GLY A 327 27.95 -3.67 10.30
C GLY A 327 27.90 -2.17 10.58
N ARG A 328 28.05 -1.32 9.56
CA ARG A 328 28.08 0.14 9.72
C ARG A 328 26.69 0.75 9.59
N GLU A 329 26.53 1.93 10.17
CA GLU A 329 25.37 2.81 9.93
C GLU A 329 25.78 3.90 8.94
N CYS A 330 25.22 3.86 7.73
CA CYS A 330 25.52 4.83 6.69
C CYS A 330 24.27 5.58 6.24
N ARG A 331 24.50 6.67 5.53
CA ARG A 331 23.46 7.48 4.87
C ARG A 331 23.92 7.78 3.46
N ALA A 332 22.99 7.78 2.51
CA ALA A 332 23.22 8.30 1.18
C ALA A 332 23.65 9.78 1.27
N GLY A 333 24.90 10.05 0.88
CA GLY A 333 25.39 11.38 0.52
C GLY A 333 24.96 11.76 -0.89
#